data_AF-A0A151QP62-F1
#
_entry.id   AF-A0A151QP62-F1
#
_cell.length_a   1.000
_cell.length_b   1.000
_cell.length_c   1.000
_cell.angle_alpha   90.00
_cell.angle_beta   90.00
_cell.angle_gamma   90.00
#
_symmetry.space_group_name_H-M   'P 1'
#
loop_
_entity.id
_entity.type
_entity.pdbx_description
1 polymer ?
#
loop_
_entity_poly.entity_id
_entity_poly.type
_entity_poly.pdbx_seq_one_letter_code
_entity_poly.pdbx_strand_id
1 'polypeptide(L)' 'FKRLFWTFKPCIDGFAFCKPIVQVDGTYLYGKYKGTLLVAVAQDRRNNIIPIVFAVVEGKTSDA' A
#
# COMPACT_ATOMS: atom_id res chain seq x y z
N PHE A 1 15.58 -3.25 9.59
CA PHE A 1 14.72 -3.80 8.51
C PHE A 1 14.87 -2.86 7.33
N LYS A 2 15.10 -3.36 6.10
CA LYS A 2 15.33 -2.48 4.94
C LYS A 2 13.99 -2.05 4.31
N ARG A 3 13.34 -2.90 3.53
CA ARG A 3 12.01 -2.67 2.93
C ARG A 3 11.32 -4.01 2.65
N LEU A 4 9.99 -4.07 2.70
CA LEU A 4 9.18 -5.25 2.33
C LEU A 4 8.01 -4.78 1.48
N PHE A 5 7.73 -5.50 0.40
CA PHE A 5 6.59 -5.28 -0.47
C PHE A 5 5.88 -6.61 -0.68
N TRP A 6 4.55 -6.61 -0.63
CA TRP A 6 3.77 -7.80 -0.90
C TRP A 6 2.37 -7.47 -1.43
N THR A 7 1.81 -8.43 -2.16
CA THR A 7 0.44 -8.41 -2.64
C THR A 7 -0.16 -9.80 -2.49
N PHE A 8 -1.49 -9.89 -2.40
CA PHE A 8 -2.19 -11.16 -2.35
C PHE A 8 -2.68 -11.55 -3.75
N LYS A 9 -2.80 -12.84 -4.03
CA LYS A 9 -3.30 -13.33 -5.33
C LYS A 9 -4.66 -12.71 -5.74
N PRO A 10 -5.66 -12.53 -4.84
CA PRO A 10 -6.90 -11.85 -5.19
C PRO A 10 -6.72 -10.37 -5.58
N CYS A 11 -5.71 -9.68 -5.04
CA CYS A 11 -5.38 -8.31 -5.44
C CYS A 11 -4.88 -8.26 -6.89
N ILE A 12 -4.00 -9.21 -7.27
CA ILE A 12 -3.49 -9.33 -8.64
C ILE A 12 -4.62 -9.63 -9.61
N ASP A 13 -5.46 -10.62 -9.28
CA ASP A 13 -6.57 -11.04 -10.14
C ASP A 13 -7.67 -9.98 -10.24
N GLY A 14 -7.95 -9.31 -9.12
CA GLY A 14 -8.97 -8.26 -9.01
C GLY A 14 -8.59 -6.95 -9.71
N PHE A 15 -7.29 -6.65 -9.83
CA PHE A 15 -6.82 -5.39 -10.42
C PHE A 15 -7.25 -5.22 -11.88
N ALA A 16 -7.35 -6.31 -12.64
CA ALA A 16 -7.83 -6.29 -14.02
C ALA A 16 -9.27 -5.75 -14.17
N PHE A 17 -10.07 -5.77 -13.10
CA PHE A 17 -11.44 -5.28 -13.06
C PHE A 17 -11.57 -3.86 -12.48
N CYS A 18 -10.45 -3.28 -12.05
CA CYS A 18 -10.40 -1.94 -11.49
C CYS A 18 -10.30 -0.87 -12.60
N LYS A 19 -10.63 0.37 -12.23
CA LYS A 19 -10.35 1.56 -13.02
C LYS A 19 -8.83 1.75 -13.14
N PRO A 20 -8.34 2.41 -14.20
CA PRO A 20 -6.92 2.71 -14.38
C PRO A 20 -6.46 3.87 -13.47
N ILE A 21 -6.80 3.80 -12.19
CA ILE A 21 -6.47 4.79 -11.15
C ILE A 21 -5.94 4.02 -9.95
N VAL A 22 -4.76 4.42 -9.49
CA VAL A 22 -4.13 3.91 -8.27
C VAL A 22 -3.91 5.08 -7.33
N GLN A 23 -4.37 4.93 -6.09
CA GLN A 23 -4.12 5.87 -5.01
C GLN A 23 -3.19 5.20 -4.00
N VAL A 24 -2.28 5.97 -3.42
CA VAL A 24 -1.34 5.47 -2.41
C VAL A 24 -1.52 6.29 -1.16
N ASP A 25 -1.73 5.61 -0.04
CA ASP A 25 -1.77 6.21 1.28
C ASP A 25 -0.73 5.55 2.19
N GLY A 26 -0.32 6.25 3.24
CA GLY A 26 0.72 5.81 4.14
C GLY A 26 0.42 6.18 5.59
N THR A 27 0.66 5.25 6.51
CA THR A 27 0.58 5.51 7.95
C THR A 27 1.88 5.12 8.67
N TYR A 28 2.19 5.82 9.74
CA TYR A 28 3.38 5.55 10.55
C TYR A 28 3.15 4.31 11.43
N LEU A 29 4.15 3.43 11.48
CA LEU A 29 4.18 2.29 12.39
C LEU A 29 4.81 2.69 13.72
N TYR A 30 4.12 2.35 14.81
CA TYR A 30 4.54 2.63 16.18
C TYR A 30 4.92 1.33 16.92
N GLY A 31 5.63 1.45 18.04
CA GLY A 31 6.07 0.31 18.86
C GLY A 31 7.41 -0.27 18.42
N LYS A 32 7.53 -1.62 18.45
CA LYS A 32 8.78 -2.36 18.17
C LYS A 32 9.28 -2.18 16.74
N TYR A 33 8.36 -2.03 15.78
CA TYR A 33 8.68 -1.84 14.38
C TYR A 33 8.41 -0.40 13.99
N LYS A 34 9.48 0.35 13.70
CA LYS A 34 9.43 1.72 13.20
C LYS A 34 9.42 1.68 11.67
N GLY A 35 8.68 2.57 11.04
CA GLY A 35 8.57 2.65 9.59
C GLY A 35 7.29 3.33 9.12
N THR A 36 7.05 3.31 7.81
CA THR A 36 5.80 3.72 7.19
C THR A 36 5.20 2.51 6.47
N LEU A 37 3.95 2.17 6.80
CA LEU A 37 3.14 1.23 6.04
C LEU A 37 2.48 2.01 4.90
N LEU A 38 2.83 1.70 3.67
CA LEU A 38 2.17 2.18 2.47
C LEU A 38 1.15 1.15 1.99
N VAL A 39 0.00 1.64 1.55
CA VAL A 39 -1.04 0.84 0.91
C VAL A 39 -1.38 1.52 -0.42
N ALA A 40 -1.24 0.80 -1.51
CA ALA A 40 -1.83 1.23 -2.77
C ALA A 40 -3.22 0.59 -2.90
N VAL A 41 -4.17 1.41 -3.29
CA VAL A 41 -5.56 1.02 -3.54
C VAL A 41 -5.94 1.35 -4.97
N ALA A 42 -6.80 0.53 -5.55
CA ALA A 42 -7.49 0.81 -6.79
C ALA A 42 -9.00 0.94 -6.51
N GLN A 43 -9.74 1.45 -7.48
CA GLN A 43 -11.19 1.51 -7.40
C GLN A 43 -11.82 0.60 -8.44
N ASP A 44 -12.83 -0.18 -8.07
CA ASP A 44 -13.64 -0.91 -9.05
C ASP A 44 -14.56 0.04 -9.85
N ARG A 45 -15.32 -0.52 -10.80
CA ARG A 45 -16.30 0.24 -11.59
C ARG A 45 -17.39 0.91 -10.73
N ARG A 46 -17.64 0.42 -9.51
CA ARG A 46 -18.63 0.91 -8.55
C ARG A 46 -18.03 1.83 -7.48
N ASN A 47 -16.79 2.28 -7.65
CA ASN A 47 -16.05 3.13 -6.69
C ASN A 47 -15.73 2.44 -5.35
N ASN A 48 -15.80 1.11 -5.27
CA ASN A 48 -15.31 0.39 -4.10
C ASN A 48 -13.79 0.48 -4.07
N ILE A 49 -13.23 0.86 -2.93
CA ILE A 49 -11.79 0.91 -2.71
C ILE A 49 -11.29 -0.50 -2.44
N ILE A 50 -10.33 -0.97 -3.24
CA ILE A 50 -9.75 -2.30 -3.15
C ILE A 50 -8.24 -2.15 -2.91
N PRO A 51 -7.68 -2.70 -1.81
CA PRO A 51 -6.24 -2.72 -1.61
C PRO A 51 -5.58 -3.65 -2.63
N ILE A 52 -4.50 -3.20 -3.27
CA ILE A 52 -3.81 -3.93 -4.33
C ILE A 52 -2.37 -4.31 -3.98
N VAL A 53 -1.66 -3.49 -3.18
CA VAL A 53 -0.29 -3.81 -2.72
C VAL A 53 0.00 -3.09 -1.42
N PHE A 54 0.83 -3.71 -0.60
CA PHE A 54 1.30 -3.20 0.69
C PHE A 54 2.82 -3.07 0.67
N ALA A 55 3.33 -2.10 1.41
CA ALA A 55 4.76 -1.96 1.63
C ALA A 55 5.07 -1.49 3.04
N VAL A 56 6.10 -2.05 3.65
CA VAL A 56 6.75 -1.43 4.80
C VAL A 56 8.06 -0.83 4.32
N VAL A 57 8.17 0.49 4.48
CA VAL A 57 9.38 1.26 4.16
C VAL A 57 9.93 1.90 5.43
N GLU A 58 11.20 2.28 5.41
CA GLU A 58 11.74 3.17 6.44
C GLU A 58 10.91 4.45 6.50
N GLY A 59 10.57 4.89 7.72
CA GLY A 59 9.89 6.16 7.91
C GLY A 59 10.79 7.29 7.41
N LYS A 60 10.20 8.39 6.94
CA LYS A 60 10.97 9.56 6.51
C LYS A 60 12.02 9.91 7.58
N THR A 61 13.30 9.83 7.21
CA THR A 61 14.35 10.46 7.99
C THR A 61 14.15 11.95 7.87
N SER A 62 13.97 12.62 9.01
CA SER A 62 14.30 14.03 9.10
C SER A 62 15.82 14.09 9.06
N ASP A 63 16.43 14.03 7.88
CA ASP A 63 17.77 14.57 7.74
C ASP A 63 17.61 16.09 7.85
N ALA A 64 18.00 16.60 9.02
CA ALA A 64 18.01 18.02 9.38
C ALA A 64 19.16 18.75 8.69
#